data_AF-A0A535TTN7-F1
#
_entry.id   AF-A0A535TTN7-F1
#
_cell.length_a   1.000
_cell.length_b   1.000
_cell.length_c   1.000
_cell.angle_alpha   90.00
_cell.angle_beta   90.00
_cell.angle_gamma   90.00
#
_symmetry.space_group_name_H-M   'P 1'
#
loop_
_entity.id
_entity.type
_entity.pdbx_description
1 polymer ?
#
loop_
_entity_poly.entity_id
_entity_poly.type
_entity_poly.pdbx_seq_one_letter_code
_entity_poly.pdbx_strand_id
1 'polypeptide(L)'
;TATEYAGMVAVGKPAAERQLGIADCGSTSPGPGHDCFMDLGASEAIIGSNAGYFHGSRFGSGCWVYLDRDGGGWHYVDVRCAQAPGSLPRIGMDDVVKVSGCANVRAQPGLQAQVVRCLPNGTTVHVVGGPAFSDGKLWWLLEGQGWMVHDSLVGGAG
;
A
#
# COMPACT_ATOMS: atom_id res chain seq x y z
N THR A 1 -13.12 -11.79 1.72
CA THR A 1 -14.15 -12.14 2.73
C THR A 1 -13.64 -11.79 4.11
N ALA A 2 -14.48 -11.82 5.16
CA ALA A 2 -14.05 -11.52 6.54
C ALA A 2 -12.84 -12.36 7.01
N THR A 3 -12.75 -13.62 6.57
CA THR A 3 -11.62 -14.52 6.84
C THR A 3 -10.32 -14.04 6.21
N GLU A 4 -10.37 -13.56 4.97
CA GLU A 4 -9.18 -13.03 4.28
C GLU A 4 -8.66 -11.77 4.97
N TYR A 5 -9.55 -10.86 5.36
CA TYR A 5 -9.19 -9.67 6.14
C TYR A 5 -8.52 -10.05 7.47
N ALA A 6 -9.09 -11.02 8.21
CA ALA A 6 -8.51 -11.48 9.46
C ALA A 6 -7.10 -12.07 9.27
N GLY A 7 -6.88 -12.83 8.18
CA GLY A 7 -5.55 -13.33 7.81
C GLY A 7 -4.56 -12.21 7.51
N MET A 8 -4.99 -11.19 6.77
CA MET A 8 -4.17 -10.00 6.48
C MET A 8 -3.79 -9.26 7.76
N VAL A 9 -4.73 -9.03 8.68
CA VAL A 9 -4.46 -8.33 9.94
C VAL A 9 -3.52 -9.14 10.83
N ALA A 10 -3.72 -10.45 10.94
CA ALA A 10 -2.89 -11.33 11.78
C ALA A 10 -1.40 -11.29 11.39
N VAL A 11 -1.09 -11.12 10.11
CA VAL A 11 0.29 -11.01 9.61
C VAL A 11 0.75 -9.54 9.58
N GLY A 12 -0.08 -8.67 9.03
CA GLY A 12 0.32 -7.31 8.67
C GLY A 12 0.40 -6.37 9.86
N LYS A 13 -0.51 -6.46 10.82
CA LYS A 13 -0.56 -5.58 11.99
C LYS A 13 0.72 -5.65 12.86
N PRO A 14 1.17 -6.82 13.35
CA PRO A 14 2.39 -6.89 14.14
C PRO A 14 3.66 -6.55 13.33
N ALA A 15 3.65 -6.73 12.01
CA ALA A 15 4.75 -6.30 11.16
C ALA A 15 4.77 -4.77 10.98
N ALA A 16 3.60 -4.15 10.79
CA ALA A 16 3.45 -2.70 10.71
C ALA A 16 3.88 -2.00 12.01
N GLU A 17 3.46 -2.52 13.17
CA GLU A 17 3.89 -2.07 14.49
C GLU A 17 5.43 -2.06 14.62
N ARG A 18 6.08 -3.16 14.23
CA ARG A 18 7.55 -3.28 14.23
C ARG A 18 8.22 -2.28 13.29
N GLN A 19 7.70 -2.11 12.07
CA GLN A 19 8.26 -1.16 11.10
C GLN A 19 8.11 0.30 11.56
N LEU A 20 6.99 0.63 12.20
CA LEU A 20 6.70 1.98 12.68
C LEU A 20 7.32 2.29 14.04
N GLY A 21 7.79 1.27 14.77
CA GLY A 21 8.30 1.39 16.13
C GLY A 21 7.22 1.77 17.15
N ILE A 22 5.97 1.34 16.93
CA ILE A 22 4.81 1.63 17.79
C ILE A 22 4.13 0.32 18.21
N ALA A 23 3.42 0.36 19.34
CA ALA A 23 2.67 -0.79 19.85
C ALA A 23 1.22 -0.82 19.31
N ASP A 24 0.54 -1.95 19.50
CA ASP A 24 -0.91 -2.05 19.32
C ASP A 24 -1.66 -1.10 20.27
N CYS A 25 -2.75 -0.51 19.79
CA CYS A 25 -3.62 0.31 20.65
C CYS A 25 -4.48 -0.54 21.60
N GLY A 26 -4.64 -1.83 21.38
CA GLY A 26 -5.53 -2.67 22.18
C GLY A 26 -6.98 -2.13 22.14
N SER A 27 -7.49 -1.71 23.30
CA SER A 27 -8.84 -1.13 23.42
C SER A 27 -8.88 0.40 23.40
N THR A 28 -7.74 1.07 23.24
CA THR A 28 -7.65 2.53 23.16
C THR A 28 -7.51 3.00 21.72
N SER A 29 -7.48 4.31 21.52
CA SER A 29 -7.27 4.93 20.21
C SER A 29 -6.00 5.80 20.24
N PRO A 30 -5.30 5.96 19.09
CA PRO A 30 -4.11 6.82 19.03
C PRO A 30 -4.43 8.26 19.44
N GLY A 31 -3.54 8.88 20.21
CA GLY A 31 -3.77 10.22 20.78
C GLY A 31 -2.50 10.90 21.27
N PRO A 32 -2.60 12.16 21.75
CA PRO A 32 -1.44 12.88 22.28
C PRO A 32 -0.78 12.09 23.42
N GLY A 33 0.52 11.81 23.29
CA GLY A 33 1.28 11.00 24.27
C GLY A 33 1.01 9.49 24.21
N HIS A 34 0.20 9.02 23.27
CA HIS A 34 -0.11 7.61 23.05
C HIS A 34 -0.15 7.31 21.56
N ASP A 35 1.03 7.15 20.97
CA ASP A 35 1.17 6.74 19.57
C ASP A 35 1.18 5.20 19.49
N CYS A 36 0.17 4.66 18.84
CA CYS A 36 -0.09 3.24 18.71
C CYS A 36 -0.75 2.96 17.36
N PHE A 37 -0.73 1.70 16.92
CA PHE A 37 -1.39 1.28 15.70
C PHE A 37 -2.78 0.69 16.00
N MET A 38 -3.80 1.19 15.30
CA MET A 38 -5.18 0.70 15.38
C MET A 38 -5.67 0.30 13.99
N ASP A 39 -6.06 -0.96 13.78
CA ASP A 39 -6.74 -1.36 12.55
C ASP A 39 -8.18 -0.83 12.51
N LEU A 40 -8.65 -0.43 11.33
CA LEU A 40 -9.94 0.26 11.15
C LEU A 40 -11.03 -0.63 10.54
N GLY A 41 -10.81 -1.94 10.53
CA GLY A 41 -11.76 -2.91 10.00
C GLY A 41 -11.67 -3.10 8.48
N ALA A 42 -12.53 -4.01 7.98
CA ALA A 42 -12.48 -4.50 6.61
C ALA A 42 -13.10 -3.56 5.56
N SER A 43 -13.75 -2.47 5.97
CA SER A 43 -14.51 -1.59 5.07
C SER A 43 -13.66 -0.98 3.95
N GLU A 44 -12.39 -0.71 4.23
CA GLU A 44 -11.44 -0.16 3.27
C GLU A 44 -10.31 -1.14 2.92
N ALA A 45 -10.48 -2.42 3.28
CA ALA A 45 -9.53 -3.46 2.90
C ALA A 45 -9.82 -3.93 1.48
N ILE A 46 -8.76 -4.13 0.70
CA ILE A 46 -8.83 -4.65 -0.66
C ILE A 46 -8.01 -5.93 -0.75
N ILE A 47 -8.59 -6.91 -1.45
CA ILE A 47 -7.92 -8.13 -1.87
C ILE A 47 -7.80 -8.05 -3.39
N GLY A 48 -6.56 -7.88 -3.87
CA GLY A 48 -6.20 -7.86 -5.27
C GLY A 48 -5.71 -9.22 -5.76
N SER A 49 -4.86 -9.21 -6.79
CA SER A 49 -4.30 -10.44 -7.40
C SER A 49 -3.00 -10.81 -6.70
N ASN A 50 -3.04 -11.85 -5.85
CA ASN A 50 -1.91 -12.28 -5.02
C ASN A 50 -1.37 -11.17 -4.10
N ALA A 51 -2.23 -10.21 -3.74
CA ALA A 51 -1.88 -9.07 -2.91
C ALA A 51 -3.11 -8.48 -2.24
N GLY A 52 -2.91 -7.62 -1.27
CA GLY A 52 -3.97 -6.87 -0.63
C GLY A 52 -3.43 -5.72 0.21
N TYR A 53 -4.35 -4.89 0.70
CA TYR A 53 -4.03 -3.92 1.74
C TYR A 53 -5.21 -3.69 2.67
N PHE A 54 -4.92 -3.20 3.88
CA PHE A 54 -5.95 -2.74 4.81
C PHE A 54 -5.59 -1.40 5.44
N HIS A 55 -6.61 -0.73 5.97
CA HIS A 55 -6.50 0.57 6.62
C HIS A 55 -6.33 0.40 8.13
N GLY A 56 -5.33 1.09 8.67
CA GLY A 56 -5.18 1.37 10.08
C GLY A 56 -4.95 2.85 10.32
N SER A 57 -4.71 3.21 11.56
CA SER A 57 -4.40 4.57 11.97
C SER A 57 -3.32 4.58 13.03
N ARG A 58 -2.60 5.69 13.10
CA ARG A 58 -1.75 6.09 14.22
C ARG A 58 -2.00 7.56 14.53
N PHE A 59 -1.33 8.12 15.53
CA PHE A 59 -1.60 9.49 15.94
C PHE A 59 -1.52 10.49 14.76
N GLY A 60 -2.67 11.07 14.39
CA GLY A 60 -2.81 12.05 13.32
C GLY A 60 -2.61 11.54 11.89
N SER A 61 -2.51 10.23 11.64
CA SER A 61 -2.26 9.68 10.30
C SER A 61 -3.11 8.45 10.00
N GLY A 62 -3.59 8.34 8.76
CA GLY A 62 -4.04 7.06 8.20
C GLY A 62 -2.83 6.22 7.81
N CYS A 63 -2.88 4.92 8.04
CA CYS A 63 -1.82 3.98 7.73
C CYS A 63 -2.33 2.84 6.85
N TRP A 64 -1.57 2.49 5.85
CA TRP A 64 -1.89 1.43 4.92
C TRP A 64 -0.88 0.32 5.04
N VAL A 65 -1.38 -0.87 5.35
CA VAL A 65 -0.59 -2.08 5.43
C VAL A 65 -0.79 -2.86 4.14
N TYR A 66 0.30 -3.07 3.41
CA TYR A 66 0.32 -3.75 2.13
C TYR A 66 0.92 -5.14 2.30
N LEU A 67 0.28 -6.13 1.66
CA LEU A 67 0.63 -7.53 1.76
C LEU A 67 0.66 -8.18 0.39
N ASP A 68 1.52 -9.18 0.24
CA ASP A 68 1.44 -10.15 -0.83
C ASP A 68 0.81 -11.44 -0.33
N ARG A 69 0.45 -12.32 -1.26
CA ARG A 69 -0.11 -13.62 -0.97
C ARG A 69 0.41 -14.68 -1.93
N ASP A 70 0.83 -15.80 -1.37
CA ASP A 70 1.18 -17.02 -2.11
C ASP A 70 0.47 -18.27 -1.53
N GLY A 71 0.92 -19.46 -1.93
CA GLY A 71 0.38 -20.72 -1.42
C GLY A 71 0.63 -20.96 0.08
N GLY A 72 1.58 -20.25 0.68
CA GLY A 72 1.88 -20.25 2.11
C GLY A 72 1.03 -19.28 2.94
N GLY A 73 0.31 -18.37 2.29
CA GLY A 73 -0.59 -17.42 2.94
C GLY A 73 -0.21 -15.97 2.69
N TRP A 74 -0.58 -15.09 3.62
CA TRP A 74 -0.31 -13.66 3.57
C TRP A 74 1.11 -13.37 4.05
N HIS A 75 1.80 -12.46 3.36
CA HIS A 75 3.12 -11.97 3.76
C HIS A 75 3.11 -10.44 3.80
N TYR A 76 3.73 -9.88 4.83
CA TYR A 76 3.86 -8.44 4.97
C TYR A 76 4.84 -7.89 3.94
N VAL A 77 4.43 -6.84 3.23
CA VAL A 77 5.30 -6.13 2.27
C VAL A 77 5.71 -4.78 2.83
N ASP A 78 4.76 -3.96 3.25
CA ASP A 78 5.04 -2.59 3.66
C ASP A 78 3.94 -1.97 4.53
N VAL A 79 4.29 -0.95 5.32
CA VAL A 79 3.33 0.00 5.89
C VAL A 79 3.76 1.42 5.59
N ARG A 80 2.80 2.23 5.14
CA ARG A 80 3.00 3.67 4.97
C ARG A 80 1.89 4.44 5.65
N CYS A 81 2.27 5.50 6.32
CA CYS A 81 1.33 6.38 7.00
C CYS A 81 1.42 7.78 6.41
N ALA A 82 0.28 8.43 6.28
CA ALA A 82 0.20 9.79 5.80
C ALA A 82 -0.88 10.58 6.52
N GLN A 83 -0.61 11.87 6.71
CA GLN A 83 -1.55 12.82 7.31
C GLN A 83 -2.53 13.38 6.27
N ALA A 84 -2.12 13.44 5.00
CA ALA A 84 -2.93 13.94 3.90
C ALA A 84 -3.47 12.78 3.04
N PRO A 85 -4.76 12.79 2.68
CA PRO A 85 -5.31 11.88 1.68
C PRO A 85 -4.56 11.97 0.34
N GLY A 86 -4.60 10.90 -0.45
CA GLY A 86 -4.07 10.90 -1.81
C GLY A 86 -2.54 10.98 -1.91
N SER A 87 -1.85 10.50 -0.87
CA SER A 87 -0.40 10.43 -0.83
C SER A 87 0.11 9.00 -0.69
N LEU A 88 -0.78 8.01 -0.76
CA LEU A 88 -0.46 6.59 -0.69
C LEU A 88 -1.38 5.82 -1.64
N PRO A 89 -0.89 4.75 -2.28
CA PRO A 89 -1.65 4.09 -3.32
C PRO A 89 -2.85 3.34 -2.73
N ARG A 90 -4.04 3.69 -3.24
CA ARG A 90 -5.34 3.03 -3.02
C ARG A 90 -6.13 3.02 -4.32
N ILE A 91 -6.93 1.99 -4.53
CA ILE A 91 -7.95 2.02 -5.59
C ILE A 91 -8.94 3.18 -5.34
N GLY A 92 -9.28 3.89 -6.40
CA GLY A 92 -10.28 4.96 -6.42
C GLY A 92 -9.77 6.30 -5.94
N MET A 93 -8.47 6.44 -5.70
CA MET A 93 -7.84 7.66 -5.21
C MET A 93 -6.75 8.14 -6.16
N ASP A 94 -6.52 9.44 -6.13
CA ASP A 94 -5.33 10.04 -6.73
C ASP A 94 -4.11 9.77 -5.85
N ASP A 95 -2.95 9.66 -6.48
CA ASP A 95 -1.64 9.64 -5.84
C ASP A 95 -0.65 10.44 -6.69
N VAL A 96 0.58 10.57 -6.20
CA VAL A 96 1.65 11.33 -6.85
C VAL A 96 2.86 10.43 -7.06
N VAL A 97 3.40 10.46 -8.27
CA VAL A 97 4.66 9.79 -8.60
C VAL A 97 5.82 10.43 -7.82
N LYS A 98 6.56 9.61 -7.07
CA LYS A 98 7.66 9.97 -6.17
C LYS A 98 8.93 9.23 -6.55
N VAL A 99 9.75 9.83 -7.40
CA VAL A 99 11.01 9.24 -7.92
C VAL A 99 12.07 10.31 -8.19
N SER A 100 13.34 9.90 -8.28
CA SER A 100 14.39 10.74 -8.85
C SER A 100 14.43 10.55 -10.38
N GLY A 101 13.64 11.33 -11.11
CA GLY A 101 13.54 11.26 -12.58
C GLY A 101 12.14 10.92 -13.05
N CYS A 102 11.97 9.81 -13.77
CA CYS A 102 10.66 9.33 -14.20
C CYS A 102 10.44 7.86 -13.83
N ALA A 103 9.19 7.54 -13.49
CA ALA A 103 8.74 6.20 -13.14
C ALA A 103 8.21 5.49 -14.39
N ASN A 104 8.72 4.28 -14.63
CA ASN A 104 8.23 3.45 -15.72
C ASN A 104 6.79 3.00 -15.45
N VAL A 105 5.93 3.18 -16.46
CA VAL A 105 4.59 2.59 -16.54
C VAL A 105 4.65 1.44 -17.53
N ARG A 106 4.08 0.30 -17.17
CA ARG A 106 4.20 -0.96 -17.90
C ARG A 106 2.86 -1.49 -18.39
N ALA A 107 2.87 -2.25 -19.49
CA ALA A 107 1.65 -2.83 -20.05
C ALA A 107 0.98 -3.85 -19.10
N GLN A 108 1.77 -4.52 -18.27
CA GLN A 108 1.35 -5.54 -17.31
C GLN A 108 2.20 -5.42 -16.02
N PRO A 109 1.77 -5.99 -14.89
CA PRO A 109 2.61 -6.09 -13.69
C PRO A 109 3.88 -6.90 -13.95
N GLY A 110 5.04 -6.33 -13.64
CA GLY A 110 6.32 -7.05 -13.68
C GLY A 110 7.48 -6.21 -14.22
N LEU A 111 8.70 -6.50 -13.74
CA LEU A 111 9.93 -5.80 -14.10
C LEU A 111 10.39 -6.09 -15.54
N GLN A 112 9.93 -7.19 -16.12
CA GLN A 112 10.21 -7.58 -17.52
C GLN A 112 9.10 -7.18 -18.50
N ALA A 113 7.96 -6.68 -18.01
CA ALA A 113 6.87 -6.24 -18.87
C ALA A 113 7.26 -5.01 -19.69
N GLN A 114 6.74 -4.87 -20.92
CA GLN A 114 7.03 -3.73 -21.79
C GLN A 114 6.72 -2.40 -21.09
N VAL A 115 7.69 -1.48 -21.10
CA VAL A 115 7.49 -0.09 -20.68
C VAL A 115 6.71 0.64 -21.77
N VAL A 116 5.56 1.20 -21.40
CA VAL A 116 4.66 1.92 -22.32
C VAL A 116 4.73 3.43 -22.14
N ARG A 117 5.11 3.91 -20.95
CA ARG A 117 5.32 5.35 -20.66
C ARG A 117 6.36 5.52 -19.56
N CYS A 118 6.88 6.74 -19.42
CA CYS A 118 7.64 7.17 -18.25
C CYS A 118 6.98 8.45 -17.70
N LEU A 119 6.56 8.43 -16.43
CA LEU A 119 5.91 9.58 -15.80
C LEU A 119 6.90 10.32 -14.90
N PRO A 120 7.10 11.64 -15.05
CA PRO A 120 8.03 12.39 -14.23
C PRO A 120 7.57 12.44 -12.76
N ASN A 121 8.52 12.69 -11.86
CA ASN A 121 8.23 13.00 -10.46
C ASN A 121 7.21 14.13 -10.33
N GLY A 122 6.29 14.02 -9.36
CA GLY A 122 5.22 14.99 -9.12
C GLY A 122 4.00 14.81 -10.02
N THR A 123 4.00 13.85 -10.95
CA THR A 123 2.81 13.57 -11.77
C THR A 123 1.69 13.01 -10.90
N THR A 124 0.52 13.66 -10.93
CA THR A 124 -0.71 13.11 -10.34
C THR A 124 -1.24 11.97 -11.21
N VAL A 125 -1.60 10.87 -10.57
CA VAL A 125 -2.14 9.67 -11.22
C VAL A 125 -3.38 9.18 -10.49
N HIS A 126 -4.36 8.66 -11.21
CA HIS A 126 -5.54 8.03 -10.61
C HIS A 126 -5.38 6.51 -10.59
N VAL A 127 -5.46 5.90 -9.42
CA VAL A 127 -5.28 4.45 -9.26
C VAL A 127 -6.64 3.75 -9.37
N VAL A 128 -6.79 2.88 -10.38
CA VAL A 128 -8.06 2.21 -10.69
C VAL A 128 -8.03 0.70 -10.45
N GLY A 129 -6.87 0.14 -10.13
CA GLY A 129 -6.75 -1.30 -9.86
C GLY A 129 -5.48 -1.69 -9.13
N GLY A 130 -5.45 -2.95 -8.70
CA GLY A 130 -4.40 -3.52 -7.87
C GLY A 130 -4.79 -3.65 -6.39
N PRO A 131 -3.85 -3.94 -5.49
CA PRO A 131 -2.48 -4.31 -5.81
C PRO A 131 -2.44 -5.64 -6.56
N ALA A 132 -1.47 -5.79 -7.45
CA ALA A 132 -1.05 -7.08 -7.98
C ALA A 132 0.39 -7.34 -7.51
N PHE A 133 0.70 -8.56 -7.10
CA PHE A 133 2.08 -8.93 -6.74
C PHE A 133 2.76 -9.67 -7.89
N SER A 134 3.92 -9.16 -8.33
CA SER A 134 4.72 -9.75 -9.39
C SER A 134 6.17 -9.31 -9.24
N ASP A 135 7.13 -10.22 -9.47
CA ASP A 135 8.56 -9.96 -9.37
C ASP A 135 9.00 -9.37 -8.02
N GLY A 136 8.39 -9.84 -6.92
CA GLY A 136 8.68 -9.37 -5.56
C GLY A 136 8.25 -7.93 -5.28
N LYS A 137 7.36 -7.38 -6.12
CA LYS A 137 6.89 -5.99 -6.05
C LYS A 137 5.38 -5.93 -6.13
N LEU A 138 4.80 -4.94 -5.47
CA LEU A 138 3.40 -4.56 -5.64
C LEU A 138 3.25 -3.62 -6.84
N TRP A 139 2.17 -3.80 -7.60
CA TRP A 139 1.87 -3.06 -8.82
C TRP A 139 0.44 -2.50 -8.78
N TRP A 140 0.30 -1.28 -9.30
CA TRP A 140 -0.94 -0.51 -9.31
C TRP A 140 -1.33 -0.14 -10.73
N LEU A 141 -2.59 -0.34 -11.11
CA LEU A 141 -3.10 0.05 -12.41
C LEU A 141 -3.55 1.50 -12.36
N LEU A 142 -2.94 2.33 -13.21
CA LEU A 142 -3.23 3.74 -13.36
C LEU A 142 -4.18 3.99 -14.54
N GLU A 143 -5.18 4.85 -14.34
CA GLU A 143 -6.23 5.13 -15.32
C GLU A 143 -5.64 5.60 -16.67
N GLY A 144 -5.88 4.84 -17.74
CA GLY A 144 -5.43 5.18 -19.09
C GLY A 144 -3.90 5.15 -19.32
N GLN A 145 -3.09 4.79 -18.30
CA GLN A 145 -1.63 4.81 -18.40
C GLN A 145 -1.01 3.41 -18.44
N GLY A 146 -1.43 2.50 -17.54
CA GLY A 146 -0.83 1.17 -17.35
C GLY A 146 -0.41 0.92 -15.89
N TRP A 147 0.49 -0.05 -15.67
CA TRP A 147 0.90 -0.50 -14.34
C TRP A 147 2.15 0.21 -13.83
N MET A 148 2.11 0.71 -12.60
CA MET A 148 3.24 1.33 -11.93
C MET A 148 3.62 0.53 -10.68
N VAL A 149 4.93 0.43 -10.42
CA VAL A 149 5.46 -0.22 -9.22
C VAL A 149 5.18 0.63 -7.97
N HIS A 150 4.82 -0.02 -6.88
CA HIS A 150 4.44 0.59 -5.60
C HIS A 150 5.49 1.58 -5.07
N ASP A 151 6.77 1.24 -5.15
CA ASP A 151 7.88 2.08 -4.66
C ASP A 151 7.88 3.48 -5.29
N SER A 152 7.41 3.60 -6.53
CA SER A 152 7.29 4.89 -7.24
C SER A 152 6.13 5.75 -6.73
N LEU A 153 5.22 5.20 -5.92
CA LEU A 153 4.06 5.92 -5.36
C LEU A 153 4.21 6.16 -3.86
N VAL A 154 4.98 5.34 -3.16
CA VAL A 154 5.25 5.56 -1.72
C VAL A 154 6.51 6.36 -1.45
N GLY A 155 7.31 6.63 -2.48
CA GLY A 155 8.63 7.22 -2.34
C GLY A 155 9.54 6.18 -1.70
N GLY A 156 10.11 5.31 -2.53
CA GLY A 156 11.00 4.24 -2.08
C GLY A 156 12.04 4.79 -1.10
N ALA A 157 12.35 4.00 -0.06
CA ALA A 157 13.58 4.21 0.69
C ALA A 157 14.73 4.19 -0.32
N GLY A 158 15.36 5.34 -0.52
CA GLY A 158 16.61 5.44 -1.26
C GLY A 158 17.73 4.68 -0.56
#